data_AF-X0TEV8-F1
#
_entry.id   AF-X0TEV8-F1
#
_cell.length_a   1.000
_cell.length_b   1.000
_cell.length_c   1.000
_cell.angle_alpha   90.00
_cell.angle_beta   90.00
_cell.angle_gamma   90.00
#
_symmetry.space_group_name_H-M   'P 1'
#
loop_
_entity.id
_entity.type
_entity.pdbx_description
1 polymer ?
#
loop_
_entity_poly.entity_id
_entity_poly.type
_entity_poly.pdbx_seq_one_letter_code
_entity_poly.pdbx_strand_id
1 'polypeptide(L)' 'DGFVMGEGAAALVLEDAEAAVARGAEILGYVLGCGEKGDGFHRTRSSPDGAPIIAAIRASLDDAGVAAEAVDTVNAHGT' A
#
# COMPACT_ATOMS: atom_id res chain seq x y z
N ASP A 1 -19.21 -0.94 15.80
CA ASP A 1 -18.80 -0.96 17.22
C ASP A 1 -17.37 -1.46 17.38
N GLY A 2 -16.38 -0.72 16.84
CA GLY A 2 -14.94 -1.04 16.94
C GLY A 2 -14.49 -2.27 16.13
N PHE A 3 -13.25 -2.71 16.39
CA PHE A 3 -12.62 -3.90 15.80
C PHE A 3 -12.32 -4.96 16.87
N VAL A 4 -11.94 -6.17 16.43
CA VAL A 4 -11.50 -7.28 17.29
C VAL A 4 -10.01 -7.56 17.04
N MET A 5 -9.26 -7.77 18.11
CA MET A 5 -7.83 -8.11 18.05
C MET A 5 -7.62 -9.55 17.54
N GLY A 6 -6.61 -9.73 16.69
CA GLY A 6 -6.14 -11.03 16.22
C GLY A 6 -4.61 -11.06 16.14
N GLU A 7 -4.03 -12.27 16.05
CA GLU A 7 -2.58 -12.48 16.00
C GLU A 7 -2.19 -13.26 14.73
N GLY A 8 -0.97 -13.01 14.22
CA GLY A 8 -0.42 -13.68 13.03
C GLY A 8 0.97 -13.15 12.66
N ALA A 9 1.70 -13.86 11.80
CA ALA A 9 3.01 -13.45 11.31
C ALA A 9 3.24 -13.89 9.84
N ALA A 10 3.95 -13.07 9.08
CA ALA A 10 4.36 -13.33 7.70
C ALA A 10 5.63 -12.53 7.36
N ALA A 11 6.35 -12.93 6.31
CA ALA A 11 7.48 -12.20 5.76
C ALA A 11 7.48 -12.27 4.23
N LEU A 12 7.99 -11.23 3.59
CA LEU A 12 8.21 -11.14 2.14
C LEU A 12 9.67 -10.71 1.89
N VAL A 13 10.24 -11.15 0.77
CA VAL A 13 11.56 -10.71 0.30
C VAL A 13 11.34 -9.82 -0.92
N LEU A 14 11.87 -8.61 -0.89
CA LEU A 14 11.90 -7.70 -2.02
C LEU A 14 13.28 -7.76 -2.67
N GLU A 15 13.30 -7.89 -3.98
CA GLU A 15 14.51 -7.88 -4.79
C GLU A 15 14.23 -7.23 -6.15
N ASP A 16 15.30 -6.95 -6.91
CA ASP A 16 15.17 -6.48 -8.28
C ASP A 16 14.57 -7.58 -9.18
N ALA A 17 13.65 -7.18 -10.06
CA ALA A 17 12.91 -8.11 -10.92
C ALA A 17 13.82 -8.83 -11.93
N GLU A 18 14.81 -8.15 -12.50
CA GLU A 18 15.74 -8.76 -13.46
C GLU A 18 16.65 -9.76 -12.74
N ALA A 19 17.14 -9.41 -11.55
CA ALA A 19 17.91 -10.31 -10.71
C ALA A 19 17.12 -11.56 -10.31
N ALA A 20 15.84 -11.39 -9.93
CA ALA A 20 14.92 -12.48 -9.60
C ALA A 20 14.77 -13.44 -10.78
N VAL A 21 14.52 -12.90 -11.99
CA VAL A 21 14.39 -13.68 -13.21
C VAL A 21 15.70 -14.39 -13.56
N ALA A 22 16.84 -13.69 -13.50
CA ALA A 22 18.14 -14.24 -13.86
C ALA A 22 18.54 -15.44 -13.01
N ARG A 23 18.17 -15.46 -11.73
CA ARG A 23 18.41 -16.60 -10.82
C ARG A 23 17.28 -17.64 -10.81
N GLY A 24 16.21 -17.44 -11.58
CA GLY A 24 15.06 -18.35 -11.65
C GLY A 24 14.18 -18.35 -10.40
N ALA A 25 14.08 -17.22 -9.70
CA ALA A 25 13.21 -17.08 -8.53
C ALA A 25 11.74 -17.09 -8.91
N GLU A 26 10.88 -17.65 -8.05
CA GLU A 26 9.43 -17.47 -8.16
C GLU A 26 9.05 -16.04 -7.75
N ILE A 27 8.37 -15.32 -8.64
CA ILE A 27 7.89 -13.97 -8.39
C ILE A 27 6.41 -14.04 -8.02
N LEU A 28 6.08 -13.68 -6.78
CA LEU A 28 4.70 -13.66 -6.28
C LEU A 28 3.92 -12.42 -6.76
N GLY A 29 4.63 -11.35 -7.09
CA GLY A 29 4.06 -10.09 -7.56
C GLY A 29 5.11 -8.99 -7.66
N TYR A 30 4.68 -7.85 -8.17
CA TYR A 30 5.53 -6.66 -8.33
C TYR A 30 5.01 -5.52 -7.46
N VAL A 31 5.92 -4.83 -6.78
CA VAL A 31 5.62 -3.55 -6.13
C VAL A 31 5.86 -2.47 -7.18
N LEU A 32 4.77 -1.91 -7.71
CA LEU A 32 4.87 -0.92 -8.79
C LEU A 32 5.11 0.50 -8.27
N GLY A 33 4.59 0.85 -7.10
CA GLY A 33 4.82 2.15 -6.48
C GLY A 33 4.35 2.23 -5.03
N CYS A 34 4.75 3.30 -4.35
CA CYS A 34 4.37 3.55 -2.95
C CYS A 34 4.08 5.04 -2.69
N GLY A 35 3.33 5.32 -1.62
CA GLY A 35 2.96 6.68 -1.26
C GLY A 35 2.72 6.80 0.23
N GLU A 36 3.30 7.83 0.84
CA GLU A 36 3.19 8.09 2.27
C GLU A 36 2.81 9.55 2.54
N LYS A 37 1.90 9.75 3.50
CA LYS A 37 1.59 11.07 4.07
C LYS A 37 1.31 10.97 5.56
N GLY A 38 1.88 11.92 6.30
CA GLY A 38 1.54 12.13 7.71
C GLY A 38 0.23 12.90 7.85
N ASP A 39 -0.59 12.47 8.80
CA ASP A 39 -1.79 13.17 9.21
C ASP A 39 -1.53 13.98 10.50
N GLY A 40 -1.60 15.30 10.39
CA GLY A 40 -1.35 16.22 11.51
C GLY A 40 -2.60 16.57 12.32
N PHE A 41 -3.78 16.05 11.99
CA PHE A 41 -5.05 16.52 12.57
C PHE A 41 -5.26 16.07 14.02
N HIS A 42 -5.10 14.78 14.31
CA HIS A 42 -5.40 14.21 15.62
C HIS A 42 -4.58 12.95 15.88
N ARG A 43 -4.24 12.70 17.15
CA ARG A 43 -3.34 11.60 17.54
C ARG A 43 -3.82 10.20 17.12
N THR A 44 -5.13 9.99 17.10
CA THR A 44 -5.75 8.67 16.87
C THR A 44 -6.88 8.69 15.85
N ARG A 45 -7.14 9.84 15.22
CA ARG A 45 -8.23 9.98 14.24
C ARG A 45 -7.65 10.61 12.99
N SER A 46 -8.00 10.05 11.84
CA SER A 46 -7.70 10.69 10.58
C SER A 46 -8.44 12.02 10.46
N SER A 47 -7.87 12.94 9.67
CA SER A 47 -8.52 14.16 9.26
C SER A 47 -9.90 13.84 8.66
N PRO A 48 -10.98 14.55 9.05
CA PRO A 48 -12.33 14.28 8.57
C PRO A 48 -12.49 14.46 7.05
N ASP A 49 -11.60 15.25 6.43
CA ASP A 49 -11.57 15.47 4.99
C ASP A 49 -10.79 14.39 4.22
N GLY A 50 -10.11 13.47 4.92
CA GLY A 50 -9.30 12.41 4.33
C GLY A 50 -8.10 12.89 3.51
N ALA A 51 -7.74 14.16 3.56
CA ALA A 51 -6.76 14.75 2.66
C ALA A 51 -5.39 14.03 2.66
N PRO A 52 -4.82 13.61 3.81
CA PRO A 52 -3.57 12.86 3.83
C PRO A 52 -3.68 11.49 3.14
N ILE A 53 -4.79 10.78 3.34
CA ILE A 53 -5.04 9.46 2.74
C ILE A 53 -5.18 9.60 1.23
N ILE A 54 -5.98 10.56 0.76
CA ILE A 54 -6.16 10.85 -0.68
C ILE A 54 -4.80 11.18 -1.32
N ALA A 55 -3.98 12.00 -0.65
CA ALA A 55 -2.67 12.38 -1.15
C ALA A 55 -1.68 11.20 -1.17
N ALA A 56 -1.72 10.31 -0.18
CA ALA A 56 -0.89 9.09 -0.17
C ALA A 56 -1.28 8.14 -1.31
N ILE A 57 -2.59 7.91 -1.53
CA ILE A 57 -3.07 7.06 -2.62
C ILE A 57 -2.67 7.63 -3.98
N ARG A 58 -2.88 8.93 -4.22
CA ARG A 58 -2.47 9.58 -5.46
C ARG A 58 -0.96 9.46 -5.71
N ALA A 59 -0.15 9.72 -4.69
CA ALA A 59 1.30 9.56 -4.80
C ALA A 59 1.71 8.13 -5.17
N SER A 60 1.05 7.11 -4.62
CA SER A 60 1.35 5.70 -4.98
C SER A 60 0.96 5.35 -6.42
N LEU A 61 -0.14 5.90 -6.93
CA LEU A 61 -0.55 5.70 -8.33
C LEU A 61 0.40 6.42 -9.29
N ASP A 62 0.82 7.64 -8.94
CA ASP A 62 1.79 8.43 -9.71
C ASP A 62 3.16 7.75 -9.75
N ASP A 63 3.66 7.24 -8.61
CA ASP A 63 4.92 6.48 -8.51
C ASP A 63 4.86 5.18 -9.31
N ALA A 64 3.71 4.50 -9.27
CA ALA A 64 3.46 3.30 -10.07
C ALA A 64 3.24 3.57 -11.57
N GLY A 65 3.01 4.83 -11.96
CA GLY A 65 2.70 5.20 -13.34
C GLY A 65 1.39 4.60 -13.86
N VAL A 66 0.43 4.31 -12.98
CA VAL A 66 -0.86 3.69 -13.34
C VAL A 66 -2.04 4.62 -13.06
N ALA A 67 -3.06 4.52 -13.90
CA ALA A 67 -4.33 5.22 -13.68
C ALA A 67 -5.18 4.48 -12.63
N ALA A 68 -6.06 5.20 -11.93
CA ALA A 68 -6.91 4.60 -10.89
C ALA A 68 -7.84 3.51 -11.45
N GLU A 69 -8.23 3.62 -12.71
CA GLU A 69 -9.09 2.67 -13.42
C GLU A 69 -8.40 1.31 -13.66
N ALA A 70 -7.07 1.24 -13.54
CA ALA A 70 -6.32 -0.01 -13.63
C ALA A 70 -6.37 -0.81 -12.31
N VAL A 71 -6.96 -0.27 -11.25
CA VAL A 71 -7.06 -0.94 -9.94
C VAL A 71 -8.37 -1.71 -9.85
N ASP A 72 -8.27 -3.04 -9.93
CA ASP A 72 -9.45 -3.92 -9.79
C ASP A 72 -9.91 -4.11 -8.35
N THR A 73 -9.00 -4.02 -7.38
CA THR A 73 -9.27 -4.33 -5.98
C THR A 73 -8.50 -3.45 -5.01
N VAL A 74 -9.12 -3.17 -3.87
CA VAL A 74 -8.53 -2.39 -2.78
C VAL A 74 -8.63 -3.19 -1.49
N ASN A 75 -7.48 -3.55 -0.91
CA ASN A 75 -7.41 -4.05 0.45
C ASN A 75 -7.37 -2.85 1.42
N ALA A 76 -8.54 -2.47 1.95
CA ALA A 76 -8.66 -1.33 2.85
C ALA A 76 -8.15 -1.66 4.27
N HIS A 77 -7.75 -0.63 5.03
CA HIS A 77 -7.29 -0.80 6.42
C HIS A 77 -8.36 -1.40 7.35
N GLY A 78 -9.62 -0.91 7.24
CA GLY A 78 -10.81 -1.58 7.79
C GLY A 78 -10.80 -1.90 9.29
N THR A 79 -10.67 -0.89 10.14
CA THR A 79 -10.72 -0.99 11.62
C THR A 79 -11.99 -0.43 12.26
#